data_AF-A0A958L6A7-F1
#
_entry.id   AF-A0A958L6A7-F1
#
_cell.length_a   1.000
_cell.length_b   1.000
_cell.length_c   1.000
_cell.angle_alpha   90.00
_cell.angle_beta   90.00
_cell.angle_gamma   90.00
#
_symmetry.space_group_name_H-M   'P 1'
#
loop_
_entity.id
_entity.type
_entity.pdbx_description
1 polymer ?
#
loop_
_entity_poly.entity_id
_entity_poly.type
_entity_poly.pdbx_seq_one_letter_code
_entity_poly.pdbx_strand_id
1 'polypeptide(L)'
;MSNRVPIESKIYLISGKGGVGKSSVAAALGQNFAKKGLRTLIVELGENSYFNYLFAKNFSFEPQSIGSNLDLATWSGENCLKEFIAYYIRLTKIVDLFFENKIMKTLVKAAPALHELAILGKLTSGPRKIGPELRYDRIVLDGFSSGHFLSLLR
;
A
#
# COMPACT_ATOMS: atom_id res chain seq x y z
N MET A 1 17.77 -7.82 24.20
CA MET A 1 16.72 -8.19 23.22
C MET A 1 15.38 -7.73 23.78
N SER A 2 14.79 -6.67 23.23
CA SER A 2 13.58 -6.05 23.78
C SER A 2 12.36 -6.92 23.43
N ASN A 3 11.73 -7.48 24.46
CA ASN A 3 10.45 -8.17 24.43
C ASN A 3 9.36 -7.14 24.06
N ARG A 4 9.09 -6.93 22.77
CA ARG A 4 7.98 -6.06 22.35
C ARG A 4 6.70 -6.90 22.30
N VAL A 5 5.73 -6.52 23.13
CA VAL A 5 4.33 -6.97 23.04
C VAL A 5 3.86 -6.77 21.59
N PRO A 6 3.16 -7.72 20.96
CA PRO A 6 2.66 -7.56 19.60
C PRO A 6 1.72 -6.35 19.56
N ILE A 7 2.18 -5.25 18.97
CA ILE A 7 1.32 -4.10 18.72
C ILE A 7 0.46 -4.51 17.52
N GLU A 8 -0.85 -4.59 17.74
CA GLU A 8 -1.81 -4.73 16.65
C GLU A 8 -1.59 -3.59 15.65
N SER A 9 -1.33 -3.94 14.39
CA SER A 9 -1.07 -2.98 13.33
C SER A 9 -2.25 -2.04 13.17
N LYS A 10 -2.03 -0.73 13.34
CA LYS A 10 -3.06 0.29 13.11
C LYS A 10 -2.88 0.91 11.73
N ILE A 11 -3.96 0.90 10.95
CA ILE A 11 -4.01 1.45 9.60
C ILE A 11 -4.70 2.82 9.66
N TYR A 12 -4.07 3.83 9.06
CA TYR A 12 -4.57 5.19 8.94
C TYR A 12 -4.78 5.48 7.47
N LEU A 13 -6.04 5.70 7.09
CA LEU A 13 -6.39 6.03 5.72
C LEU A 13 -6.55 7.55 5.60
N ILE A 14 -5.76 8.17 4.73
CA ILE A 14 -5.84 9.61 4.48
C ILE A 14 -6.61 9.82 3.18
N SER A 15 -7.74 10.52 3.25
CA SER A 15 -8.59 10.85 2.12
C SER A 15 -9.03 12.30 2.14
N GLY A 16 -9.51 12.78 1.00
CA GLY A 16 -9.89 14.18 0.77
C GLY A 16 -9.94 14.51 -0.72
N LYS A 17 -10.31 15.75 -1.04
CA LYS A 17 -10.31 16.25 -2.43
C LYS A 17 -8.87 16.32 -3.00
N GLY A 18 -8.74 16.53 -4.30
CA GLY A 18 -7.45 16.84 -4.92
C GLY A 18 -6.87 18.15 -4.34
N GLY A 19 -5.56 18.22 -4.11
CA GLY A 19 -4.88 19.45 -3.69
C GLY A 19 -5.04 19.88 -2.22
N VAL A 20 -5.78 19.15 -1.37
CA VAL A 20 -6.01 19.56 0.04
C VAL A 20 -4.87 19.19 1.02
N GLY A 21 -3.72 18.74 0.52
CA GLY A 21 -2.55 18.41 1.36
C GLY A 21 -2.54 17.00 1.98
N LYS A 22 -3.29 16.03 1.45
CA LYS A 22 -3.33 14.64 1.94
C LYS A 22 -1.94 14.03 2.12
N SER A 23 -1.10 14.13 1.09
CA SER A 23 0.26 13.58 1.10
C SER A 23 1.14 14.24 2.16
N SER A 24 0.98 15.55 2.38
CA SER A 24 1.67 16.26 3.47
C SER A 24 1.22 15.79 4.84
N VAL A 25 -0.09 15.56 5.04
CA VAL A 25 -0.64 14.98 6.28
C VAL A 25 -0.13 13.56 6.49
N ALA A 26 -0.11 12.73 5.46
CA ALA A 26 0.42 11.36 5.51
C ALA A 26 1.91 11.35 5.89
N ALA A 27 2.71 12.23 5.28
CA ALA A 27 4.13 12.41 5.60
C ALA A 27 4.33 12.81 7.07
N ALA A 28 3.62 13.84 7.53
CA ALA A 28 3.72 14.33 8.91
C ALA A 28 3.31 13.28 9.93
N LEU A 29 2.23 12.54 9.66
CA LEU A 29 1.73 11.48 10.53
C LEU A 29 2.72 10.32 10.60
N GLY A 30 3.25 9.87 9.46
CA GLY A 30 4.23 8.79 9.39
C GLY A 30 5.53 9.14 10.12
N GLN A 31 6.05 10.36 9.92
CA GLN A 31 7.22 10.85 10.65
C GLN A 31 6.98 10.92 12.16
N ASN A 32 5.80 11.37 12.60
CA ASN A 32 5.47 11.43 14.02
C ASN A 32 5.44 10.03 14.67
N PHE A 33 4.91 9.01 13.98
CA PHE A 33 4.95 7.64 14.49
C PHE A 33 6.36 7.07 14.53
N ALA A 34 7.17 7.28 13.49
CA ALA A 34 8.56 6.84 13.45
C ALA A 34 9.41 7.47 14.56
N LYS A 35 9.23 8.78 14.83
CA LYS A 35 9.87 9.49 15.95
C LYS A 35 9.51 8.92 17.33
N LYS A 36 8.35 8.26 17.45
CA LYS A 36 7.92 7.54 18.66
C LYS A 36 8.45 6.10 18.74
N GLY A 37 9.33 5.68 17.83
CA GLY A 37 9.94 4.35 17.80
C GLY A 37 9.03 3.24 17.25
N LEU A 38 7.93 3.62 16.59
CA LEU A 38 7.00 2.69 15.95
C LEU A 38 7.46 2.41 14.52
N ARG A 39 7.55 1.13 14.14
CA ARG A 39 7.82 0.72 12.76
C ARG A 39 6.66 1.18 11.90
N THR A 40 6.92 2.14 11.02
CA THR A 40 5.89 2.85 10.27
C THR A 40 6.11 2.67 8.78
N LEU A 41 5.04 2.34 8.07
CA LEU A 41 5.00 2.30 6.62
C LEU A 41 4.10 3.44 6.11
N ILE A 42 4.62 4.29 5.23
CA ILE A 42 3.81 5.17 4.39
C ILE A 42 3.58 4.48 3.05
N VAL A 43 2.34 4.42 2.59
CA VAL A 43 1.98 3.89 1.28
C VAL A 43 1.32 5.00 0.48
N GLU A 44 1.85 5.29 -0.70
CA GLU A 44 1.23 6.18 -1.68
C GLU A 44 0.50 5.36 -2.75
N LEU A 45 -0.75 5.73 -3.08
CA LEU A 45 -1.50 5.16 -4.20
C LEU A 45 -1.40 6.05 -5.44
N GLY A 46 -0.95 5.49 -6.56
CA GLY A 46 -0.98 6.15 -7.87
C GLY A 46 0.38 6.26 -8.57
N GLU A 47 0.35 6.78 -9.80
CA GLU A 47 1.54 6.88 -10.67
C GLU A 47 2.34 8.18 -10.46
N ASN A 48 1.68 9.26 -10.01
CA ASN A 48 2.33 10.53 -9.73
C ASN A 48 2.74 10.59 -8.27
N SER A 49 4.03 10.41 -7.99
CA SER A 49 4.52 10.33 -6.62
C SER A 49 4.95 11.69 -6.05
N TYR A 50 4.13 12.24 -5.15
CA TYR A 50 4.49 13.38 -4.32
C TYR A 50 5.73 13.07 -3.48
N PHE A 51 5.84 11.83 -2.99
CA PHE A 51 6.94 11.41 -2.15
C PHE A 51 8.26 11.26 -2.90
N ASN A 52 8.22 10.91 -4.19
CA ASN A 52 9.43 10.91 -5.02
C ASN A 52 10.06 12.30 -5.11
N TYR A 53 9.21 13.32 -5.30
CA TYR A 53 9.65 14.71 -5.27
C TYR A 53 10.14 15.13 -3.89
N LEU A 54 9.38 14.83 -2.82
CA LEU A 54 9.71 15.23 -1.46
C LEU A 54 11.05 14.68 -0.97
N PHE A 55 11.39 13.44 -1.34
CA PHE A 55 12.60 12.76 -0.90
C PHE A 55 13.70 12.69 -1.97
N ALA A 56 13.49 13.28 -3.16
CA ALA A 56 14.38 13.17 -4.32
C ALA A 56 14.83 11.72 -4.60
N LYS A 57 13.91 10.76 -4.43
CA LYS A 57 14.17 9.31 -4.50
C LYS A 57 12.97 8.62 -5.13
N ASN A 58 13.19 7.70 -6.06
CA ASN A 58 12.12 6.90 -6.63
C ASN A 58 11.77 5.74 -5.70
N PHE A 59 10.51 5.68 -5.27
CA PHE A 59 9.95 4.57 -4.52
C PHE A 59 9.33 3.51 -5.42
N SER A 60 9.35 2.28 -4.96
CA SER A 60 8.82 1.12 -5.68
C SER A 60 7.74 0.42 -4.85
N PHE A 61 7.23 -0.69 -5.38
CA PHE A 61 6.23 -1.52 -4.72
C PHE A 61 6.71 -2.10 -3.38
N GLU A 62 7.99 -2.49 -3.34
CA GLU A 62 8.62 -3.01 -2.13
C GLU A 62 8.94 -1.85 -1.18
N PRO A 63 8.65 -1.99 0.13
CA PRO A 63 9.00 -0.96 1.10
C PRO A 63 10.49 -0.62 1.10
N GLN A 64 10.80 0.67 1.02
CA GLN A 64 12.16 1.17 1.09
C GLN A 64 12.32 2.14 2.25
N SER A 65 13.40 1.97 3.01
CA SER A 65 13.67 2.84 4.14
C SER A 65 13.99 4.27 3.71
N ILE A 66 13.44 5.22 4.46
CA ILE A 66 13.67 6.67 4.34
C ILE A 66 14.11 7.31 5.66
N GLY A 67 14.29 6.50 6.71
CA GLY A 67 14.71 6.96 8.02
C GLY A 67 14.55 5.86 9.08
N SER A 68 14.94 6.17 10.31
CA SER A 68 14.78 5.23 11.43
C SER A 68 13.30 4.92 11.66
N ASN A 69 12.94 3.64 11.63
CA ASN A 69 11.56 3.14 11.79
C ASN A 69 10.55 3.68 10.75
N LEU A 70 11.00 4.18 9.60
CA LEU A 70 10.12 4.72 8.56
C LEU A 70 10.49 4.17 7.18
N ASP A 71 9.54 3.45 6.60
CA ASP A 71 9.61 2.96 5.24
C ASP A 71 8.52 3.59 4.38
N LEU A 72 8.76 3.61 3.08
CA LEU A 72 7.83 4.11 2.08
C LEU A 72 7.69 3.13 0.93
N ALA A 73 6.47 2.94 0.46
CA ALA A 73 6.15 2.14 -0.73
C ALA A 73 5.13 2.85 -1.62
N THR A 74 5.18 2.55 -2.91
CA THR A 74 4.19 3.04 -3.89
C THR A 74 3.42 1.85 -4.44
N TRP A 75 2.11 1.83 -4.19
CA TRP A 75 1.24 0.75 -4.61
C TRP A 75 0.31 1.19 -5.74
N SER A 76 -0.02 0.23 -6.61
CA SER A 76 -1.01 0.34 -7.66
C SER A 76 -1.96 -0.86 -7.58
N GLY A 77 -3.17 -0.73 -8.11
CA GLY A 77 -4.09 -1.86 -8.17
C GLY A 77 -3.48 -3.05 -8.90
N GLU A 78 -2.72 -2.76 -9.96
CA GLU A 78 -2.04 -3.77 -10.76
C GLU A 78 -1.00 -4.53 -9.93
N ASN A 79 -0.06 -3.85 -9.27
CA ASN A 79 1.00 -4.53 -8.52
C ASN A 79 0.48 -5.25 -7.26
N CYS A 80 -0.57 -4.75 -6.61
CA CYS A 80 -1.25 -5.46 -5.53
C CYS A 80 -2.00 -6.70 -6.04
N LEU A 81 -2.71 -6.61 -7.17
CA LEU A 81 -3.44 -7.75 -7.74
C LEU A 81 -2.46 -8.85 -8.19
N LYS A 82 -1.34 -8.40 -8.74
CA LYS A 82 -0.20 -9.24 -9.07
C LYS A 82 0.29 -10.06 -7.88
N GLU A 83 0.58 -9.41 -6.76
CA GLU A 83 1.02 -10.08 -5.53
C GLU A 83 -0.06 -11.00 -4.93
N PHE A 84 -1.32 -10.57 -4.95
CA PHE A 84 -2.45 -11.37 -4.48
C PHE A 84 -2.55 -12.70 -5.24
N ILE A 85 -2.48 -12.67 -6.57
CA ILE A 85 -2.59 -13.88 -7.40
C ILE A 85 -1.40 -14.81 -7.21
N ALA A 86 -0.19 -14.25 -7.16
CA ALA A 86 1.01 -15.02 -6.89
C ALA A 86 0.97 -15.72 -5.52
N TYR A 87 0.30 -15.11 -4.53
CA TYR A 87 0.12 -15.71 -3.21
C TYR A 87 -0.80 -16.95 -3.22
N TYR A 88 -1.91 -16.93 -3.98
CA TYR A 88 -2.89 -18.02 -4.01
C TYR A 88 -2.60 -19.10 -5.07
N ILE A 89 -2.04 -18.73 -6.22
CA ILE A 89 -1.82 -19.64 -7.35
C ILE A 89 -0.37 -20.13 -7.35
N ARG A 90 -0.18 -21.42 -7.05
CA ARG A 90 1.16 -22.04 -6.99
C ARG A 90 1.73 -22.43 -8.37
N LEU A 91 0.92 -22.46 -9.42
CA LEU A 91 1.38 -22.78 -10.78
C LEU A 91 1.96 -21.55 -11.46
N THR A 92 3.29 -21.50 -11.54
CA THR A 92 4.05 -20.41 -12.18
C THR A 92 3.60 -20.10 -13.61
N LYS A 93 3.24 -21.11 -14.41
CA LYS A 93 2.76 -20.89 -15.78
C LYS A 93 1.42 -20.14 -15.87
N ILE A 94 0.50 -20.37 -14.92
CA ILE A 94 -0.80 -19.68 -14.87
C ILE A 94 -0.60 -18.25 -14.37
N VAL A 95 0.27 -18.11 -13.37
CA VAL A 95 0.80 -16.84 -12.90
C VAL A 95 1.31 -16.07 -14.13
N ASP A 96 2.38 -16.52 -14.79
CA ASP A 96 3.03 -15.83 -15.90
C ASP A 96 2.06 -15.38 -17.01
N LEU A 97 1.14 -16.26 -17.41
CA LEU A 97 0.09 -15.95 -18.38
C LEU A 97 -0.83 -14.82 -17.88
N PHE A 98 -1.23 -14.86 -16.61
CA PHE A 98 -2.05 -13.81 -16.01
C PHE A 98 -1.31 -12.46 -15.94
N PHE A 99 0.01 -12.49 -15.73
CA PHE A 99 0.85 -11.29 -15.68
C PHE A 99 1.14 -10.68 -17.05
N GLU A 100 0.69 -11.29 -18.14
CA GLU A 100 0.70 -10.62 -19.44
C GLU A 100 -0.14 -9.34 -19.37
N ASN A 101 0.47 -8.23 -19.78
CA ASN A 101 -0.14 -6.90 -19.72
C ASN A 101 -1.54 -6.83 -20.36
N LYS A 102 -1.86 -7.69 -21.32
CA LYS A 102 -3.17 -7.73 -21.98
C LYS A 102 -4.27 -8.37 -21.12
N ILE A 103 -3.98 -9.48 -20.43
CA ILE A 103 -4.97 -10.18 -19.59
C ILE A 103 -5.28 -9.35 -18.36
N MET A 104 -4.25 -8.83 -17.68
CA MET A 104 -4.40 -7.92 -16.56
C MET A 104 -5.25 -6.70 -16.94
N LYS A 105 -4.90 -5.98 -18.03
CA LYS A 105 -5.68 -4.83 -18.50
C LYS A 105 -7.13 -5.17 -18.84
N THR A 106 -7.40 -6.37 -19.35
CA THR A 106 -8.75 -6.80 -19.70
C THR A 106 -9.59 -7.08 -18.45
N LEU A 107 -9.03 -7.77 -17.45
CA LEU A 107 -9.70 -8.03 -16.18
C LEU A 107 -9.98 -6.75 -15.39
N VAL A 108 -8.99 -5.86 -15.35
CA VAL A 108 -9.12 -4.55 -14.70
C VAL A 108 -10.21 -3.71 -15.34
N LYS A 109 -10.29 -3.71 -16.69
CA LYS A 109 -11.37 -3.03 -17.41
C LYS A 109 -12.74 -3.67 -17.13
N ALA A 110 -12.80 -4.99 -17.01
CA ALA A 110 -14.05 -5.72 -16.77
C ALA A 110 -14.55 -5.56 -15.33
N ALA A 111 -13.64 -5.49 -14.36
CA ALA A 111 -13.95 -5.37 -12.94
C ALA A 111 -12.98 -4.38 -12.28
N PRO A 112 -13.25 -3.06 -12.37
CA PRO A 112 -12.40 -2.02 -11.79
C PRO A 112 -12.13 -2.25 -10.30
N ALA A 113 -13.16 -2.67 -9.55
CA ALA A 113 -13.12 -2.97 -8.12
C ALA A 113 -12.04 -3.98 -7.70
N LEU A 114 -11.51 -4.79 -8.62
CA LEU A 114 -10.41 -5.73 -8.33
C LEU A 114 -9.14 -4.99 -7.89
N HIS A 115 -8.89 -3.78 -8.41
CA HIS A 115 -7.77 -2.96 -8.00
C HIS A 115 -7.89 -2.54 -6.53
N GLU A 116 -9.06 -2.03 -6.17
CA GLU A 116 -9.37 -1.60 -4.81
C GLU A 116 -9.28 -2.77 -3.83
N LEU A 117 -9.89 -3.92 -4.18
CA LEU A 117 -9.86 -5.12 -3.36
C LEU A 117 -8.44 -5.68 -3.17
N ALA A 118 -7.60 -5.63 -4.20
CA ALA A 118 -6.22 -6.10 -4.09
C ALA A 118 -5.40 -5.20 -3.14
N ILE A 119 -5.57 -3.88 -3.23
CA ILE A 119 -4.91 -2.91 -2.34
C ILE A 119 -5.34 -3.15 -0.89
N LEU A 120 -6.65 -3.26 -0.62
CA LEU A 120 -7.16 -3.57 0.72
C LEU A 120 -6.68 -4.94 1.19
N GLY A 121 -6.63 -5.90 0.28
CA GLY A 121 -6.13 -7.24 0.49
C GLY A 121 -4.73 -7.21 1.09
N LYS A 122 -3.82 -6.50 0.43
CA LYS A 122 -2.46 -6.27 0.91
C LYS A 122 -2.44 -5.46 2.21
N LEU A 123 -3.15 -4.33 2.26
CA LEU A 123 -3.14 -3.41 3.41
C LEU A 123 -3.55 -4.09 4.73
N THR A 124 -4.48 -5.03 4.65
CA THR A 124 -5.03 -5.75 5.81
C THR A 124 -4.41 -7.13 6.02
N SER A 125 -3.38 -7.49 5.26
CA SER A 125 -2.78 -8.82 5.31
C SER A 125 -2.17 -9.16 6.66
N GLY A 126 -1.54 -8.18 7.32
CA GLY A 126 -0.97 -8.32 8.66
C GLY A 126 -2.03 -8.69 9.71
N PRO A 127 -3.06 -7.85 9.94
CA PRO A 127 -4.13 -8.16 10.89
C PRO A 127 -4.89 -9.46 10.56
N ARG A 128 -5.18 -9.72 9.29
CA ARG A 128 -5.92 -10.92 8.86
C ARG A 128 -5.07 -12.18 8.85
N LYS A 129 -3.74 -12.06 8.87
CA LYS A 129 -2.79 -13.16 8.64
C LYS A 129 -3.05 -13.92 7.34
N ILE A 130 -3.52 -13.20 6.32
CA ILE A 130 -3.86 -13.73 4.99
C ILE A 130 -3.18 -12.82 3.96
N GLY A 131 -2.32 -13.39 3.13
CA GLY A 131 -1.50 -12.65 2.17
C GLY A 131 -0.06 -12.42 2.66
N PRO A 132 0.68 -11.51 2.01
CA PRO A 132 2.07 -11.19 2.35
C PRO A 132 2.17 -10.55 3.74
N GLU A 133 3.22 -10.85 4.49
CA GLU A 133 3.35 -10.37 5.86
C GLU A 133 3.77 -8.89 5.90
N LEU A 134 3.00 -8.04 6.59
CA LEU A 134 3.33 -6.64 6.84
C LEU A 134 3.69 -6.42 8.32
N ARG A 135 4.99 -6.32 8.61
CA ARG A 135 5.52 -6.23 9.98
C ARG A 135 5.65 -4.78 10.49
N TYR A 136 4.59 -3.99 10.37
CA TYR A 136 4.54 -2.59 10.79
C TYR A 136 3.58 -2.37 11.94
N ASP A 137 3.97 -1.51 12.88
CA ASP A 137 3.12 -1.10 14.00
C ASP A 137 2.08 -0.07 13.50
N ARG A 138 2.43 0.73 12.49
CA ARG A 138 1.59 1.78 11.89
C ARG A 138 1.70 1.73 10.37
N ILE A 139 0.57 1.78 9.68
CA ILE A 139 0.51 1.93 8.22
C ILE A 139 -0.30 3.18 7.90
N VAL A 140 0.26 4.11 7.15
CA VAL A 140 -0.40 5.35 6.71
C VAL A 140 -0.57 5.27 5.20
N LEU A 141 -1.82 5.12 4.73
CA LEU A 141 -2.16 5.10 3.32
C LEU A 141 -2.55 6.51 2.86
N ASP A 142 -1.75 7.11 1.98
CA ASP A 142 -2.13 8.28 1.20
C ASP A 142 -3.01 7.81 0.03
N GLY A 143 -4.33 7.92 0.24
CA GLY A 143 -5.33 7.36 -0.65
C GLY A 143 -5.66 8.25 -1.86
N PHE A 144 -6.41 7.66 -2.79
CA PHE A 144 -6.97 8.38 -3.93
C PHE A 144 -7.83 9.58 -3.50
N SER A 145 -8.19 10.44 -4.46
CA SER A 145 -9.22 11.45 -4.24
C SER A 145 -10.52 10.80 -3.74
N SER A 146 -11.26 11.53 -2.90
CA SER A 146 -12.39 11.00 -2.11
C SER A 146 -13.43 10.19 -2.88
N GLY A 147 -13.61 10.41 -4.19
CA GLY A 147 -14.55 9.66 -5.04
C GLY A 147 -14.16 8.18 -5.21
N HIS A 148 -12.90 7.89 -5.50
CA HIS A 148 -12.40 6.52 -5.61
C HIS A 148 -12.17 5.88 -4.24
N PHE A 149 -11.84 6.69 -3.24
CA PHE A 149 -11.61 6.21 -1.89
C PHE A 149 -12.86 5.57 -1.25
N LEU A 150 -14.05 6.11 -1.48
CA LEU A 150 -15.29 5.49 -1.01
C LEU A 150 -15.59 4.14 -1.68
N SER A 151 -15.04 3.88 -2.88
CA SER A 151 -15.16 2.58 -3.53
C SER A 151 -14.32 1.49 -2.83
N LEU A 152 -13.29 1.87 -2.06
CA LEU A 152 -12.51 0.94 -1.24
C LEU A 152 -13.28 0.48 0.02
N LEU A 153 -14.29 1.23 0.46
CA LEU A 153 -14.94 1.00 1.76
C LEU A 153 -16.41 0.58 1.66
N ARG A 154 -16.92 0.35 0.46
CA ARG A 154 -18.28 -0.12 0.20
C ARG A 154 -18.33 -1.62 -0.02
#